data_AF-A0A1T5EM84-F1
#
_entry.id   AF-A0A1T5EM84-F1
#
_cell.length_a   1.000
_cell.length_b   1.000
_cell.length_c   1.000
_cell.angle_alpha   90.00
_cell.angle_beta   90.00
_cell.angle_gamma   90.00
#
_symmetry.space_group_name_H-M   'P 1'
#
loop_
_entity.id
_entity.type
_entity.pdbx_description
1 polymer ?
#
loop_
_entity_poly.entity_id
_entity_poly.type
_entity_poly.pdbx_seq_one_letter_code
_entity_poly.pdbx_strand_id
1 'polypeptide(L)'
;MIEITYDLSTLEDNCYIEILPDKYKVKCWNTSSIFFTEENFGYIMPAFEKCYKKFDYYDANEIDIETWKLIIWELEKMKQYLSDNPNPHSL
;
A
#
# COMPACT_ATOMS: atom_id res chain seq x y z
N MET A 1 8.36 4.21 11.61
CA MET A 1 7.01 4.80 11.50
C MET A 1 6.66 4.73 10.03
N ILE A 2 5.50 4.18 9.65
CA ILE A 2 5.10 4.17 8.23
C ILE A 2 4.78 5.61 7.86
N GLU A 3 5.49 6.13 6.87
CA GLU A 3 5.32 7.50 6.37
C GLU A 3 4.64 7.47 5.01
N ILE A 4 3.62 8.32 4.85
CA ILE A 4 2.93 8.55 3.58
C ILE A 4 3.46 9.87 3.03
N THR A 5 4.00 9.81 1.82
CA THR A 5 4.56 10.97 1.12
C THR A 5 3.52 11.52 0.13
N TYR A 6 3.41 12.85 0.06
CA TYR A 6 2.54 13.56 -0.88
C TYR A 6 3.31 14.49 -1.83
N ASP A 7 4.57 14.76 -1.52
CA ASP A 7 5.42 15.66 -2.30
C ASP A 7 6.30 14.86 -3.26
N LEU A 8 6.22 15.18 -4.55
CA LEU A 8 7.04 14.55 -5.58
C LEU A 8 8.52 14.93 -5.45
N SER A 9 8.84 16.09 -4.87
CA SER A 9 10.21 16.58 -4.73
C SER A 9 11.06 15.72 -3.80
N THR A 10 10.41 15.00 -2.87
CA THR A 10 11.09 14.04 -2.00
C THR A 10 11.34 12.69 -2.68
N LEU A 11 10.84 12.49 -3.91
CA LEU A 11 10.98 11.22 -4.62
C LEU A 11 12.29 11.11 -5.44
N GLU A 12 13.03 12.21 -5.60
CA GLU A 12 14.32 12.16 -6.30
C GLU A 12 15.27 11.22 -5.54
N ASP A 13 15.82 10.23 -6.25
CA ASP A 13 16.78 9.21 -5.80
C ASP A 13 16.27 7.97 -5.01
N ASN A 14 14.97 7.79 -4.73
CA ASN A 14 14.46 6.53 -4.14
C ASN A 14 13.37 5.83 -4.97
N CYS A 15 13.22 4.52 -4.79
CA CYS A 15 12.11 3.74 -5.34
C CYS A 15 10.86 3.92 -4.48
N TYR A 16 9.74 4.31 -5.10
CA TYR A 16 8.46 4.50 -4.43
C TYR A 16 7.33 3.74 -5.10
N ILE A 17 6.36 3.32 -4.29
CA ILE A 17 5.08 2.77 -4.72
C ILE A 17 4.05 3.89 -4.71
N GLU A 18 3.43 4.13 -5.87
CA GLU A 18 2.35 5.10 -6.05
C GLU A 18 0.99 4.44 -5.81
N ILE A 19 0.14 5.10 -5.00
CA ILE A 19 -1.29 4.80 -4.93
C ILE A 19 -2.04 5.99 -5.51
N LEU A 20 -2.65 5.79 -6.68
CA LEU A 20 -3.47 6.77 -7.38
C LEU A 20 -4.96 6.53 -7.04
N PRO A 21 -5.65 7.46 -6.35
CA PRO A 21 -7.08 7.37 -6.09
C PRO A 21 -7.93 7.83 -7.29
N ASP A 22 -7.53 7.46 -8.51
CA ASP A 22 -8.22 7.75 -9.78
C ASP A 22 -7.87 6.66 -10.81
N LYS A 23 -8.48 6.72 -11.99
CA LYS A 23 -8.16 5.85 -13.10
C LYS A 23 -6.73 6.08 -13.60
N TYR A 24 -5.98 5.00 -13.75
CA TYR A 24 -4.65 5.03 -14.35
C TYR A 24 -4.72 5.44 -15.83
N LYS A 25 -3.97 6.48 -16.20
CA LYS A 25 -3.92 7.03 -17.57
C LYS A 25 -2.56 6.81 -18.21
N VAL A 26 -1.89 5.70 -17.88
CA VAL A 26 -0.54 5.35 -18.38
C VAL A 26 0.50 6.43 -18.02
N LYS A 27 0.30 7.06 -16.86
CA LYS A 27 1.18 8.09 -16.33
C LYS A 27 1.29 7.91 -14.83
N CYS A 28 2.53 7.75 -14.36
CA CYS A 28 2.85 7.71 -12.94
C CYS A 28 3.15 9.12 -12.39
N TRP A 29 3.34 9.19 -11.08
CA TRP A 29 3.75 10.39 -10.35
C TRP A 29 2.70 11.49 -10.43
N ASN A 30 1.44 11.13 -10.16
CA ASN A 30 0.34 12.08 -10.22
C ASN A 30 0.27 12.91 -8.94
N THR A 31 -0.12 14.18 -9.07
CA THR A 31 -0.22 15.12 -7.95
C THR A 31 -1.32 14.76 -6.94
N SER A 32 -2.27 13.92 -7.32
CA SER A 32 -3.33 13.41 -6.45
C SER A 32 -2.97 12.10 -5.74
N SER A 33 -1.82 11.52 -6.08
CA SER A 33 -1.40 10.24 -5.52
C SER A 33 -0.78 10.40 -4.15
N ILE A 34 -0.69 9.27 -3.45
CA ILE A 34 0.15 9.11 -2.28
C ILE A 34 1.28 8.13 -2.59
N PHE A 35 2.39 8.27 -1.88
CA PHE A 35 3.60 7.50 -2.15
C PHE A 35 4.10 6.82 -0.87
N PHE A 36 4.59 5.60 -1.04
CA PHE A 36 5.27 4.82 -0.02
C PHE A 36 6.67 4.48 -0.50
N THR A 37 7.66 4.46 0.40
CA THR A 37 8.91 3.75 0.11
C THR A 37 8.62 2.25 -0.04
N GLU A 38 9.50 1.51 -0.73
CA GLU A 38 9.36 0.05 -0.84
C GLU A 38 9.32 -0.63 0.54
N GLU A 39 10.16 -0.19 1.47
CA GLU A 39 10.17 -0.69 2.86
C GLU A 39 8.82 -0.48 3.56
N ASN A 40 8.26 0.73 3.47
CA ASN A 40 6.98 1.05 4.09
C ASN A 40 5.84 0.25 3.44
N PHE A 41 5.86 0.10 2.12
CA PHE A 41 4.86 -0.68 1.40
C PHE A 41 4.96 -2.17 1.73
N GLY A 42 6.16 -2.70 1.94
CA GLY A 42 6.39 -4.10 2.30
C GLY A 42 5.63 -4.55 3.56
N TYR A 43 5.41 -3.66 4.53
CA TYR A 43 4.60 -3.97 5.71
C TYR A 43 3.12 -4.20 5.41
N ILE A 44 2.58 -3.54 4.38
CA ILE A 44 1.15 -3.59 4.04
C ILE A 44 0.86 -4.48 2.81
N MET A 45 1.88 -4.79 2.02
CA MET A 45 1.80 -5.61 0.80
C MET A 45 1.07 -6.95 0.99
N PRO A 46 1.25 -7.70 2.11
CA PRO A 46 0.51 -8.95 2.30
C PRO A 46 -1.02 -8.80 2.27
N ALA A 47 -1.56 -7.64 2.65
CA ALA A 47 -3.00 -7.38 2.55
C ALA A 47 -3.45 -7.27 1.07
N PHE A 48 -2.63 -6.66 0.22
CA PHE A 48 -2.87 -6.55 -1.22
C PHE A 48 -2.82 -7.94 -1.88
N GLU A 49 -1.78 -8.73 -1.64
CA GLU A 49 -1.66 -10.10 -2.19
C GLU A 49 -2.81 -11.02 -1.74
N LYS A 50 -3.27 -10.83 -0.49
CA LYS A 50 -4.38 -11.58 0.06
C LYS A 50 -5.70 -11.25 -0.63
N CYS A 51 -6.01 -9.97 -0.80
CA CYS A 51 -7.30 -9.48 -1.29
C CYS A 51 -7.38 -9.40 -2.82
N TYR A 52 -6.29 -9.11 -3.51
CA TYR A 52 -6.21 -8.96 -4.95
C TYR A 52 -5.30 -10.02 -5.57
N LYS A 53 -5.89 -11.11 -6.06
CA LYS A 53 -5.12 -12.29 -6.54
C LYS A 53 -4.28 -12.04 -7.79
N LYS A 54 -4.54 -10.95 -8.50
CA LYS A 54 -3.78 -10.54 -9.69
C LYS A 54 -2.70 -9.51 -9.36
N PHE A 55 -2.43 -9.29 -8.07
CA PHE A 55 -1.44 -8.31 -7.64
C PHE A 55 -0.08 -8.61 -8.29
N ASP A 56 0.48 -7.62 -8.98
CA ASP A 56 1.82 -7.66 -9.54
C ASP A 56 2.64 -6.50 -8.97
N TYR A 57 3.69 -6.82 -8.22
CA TYR A 57 4.55 -5.80 -7.60
C TYR A 57 5.23 -4.88 -8.64
N TYR A 58 5.44 -5.37 -9.86
CA TYR A 58 6.20 -4.67 -10.90
C TYR A 58 5.31 -3.96 -11.93
N ASP A 59 3.99 -3.99 -11.78
CA ASP A 59 3.04 -3.42 -12.74
C ASP A 59 1.98 -2.53 -12.06
N ALA A 60 1.25 -1.75 -12.87
CA ALA A 60 0.11 -0.98 -12.42
C ALA A 60 -1.06 -1.92 -12.09
N ASN A 61 -1.54 -1.85 -10.85
CA ASN A 61 -2.66 -2.66 -10.37
C ASN A 61 -3.94 -1.83 -10.35
N GLU A 62 -4.82 -2.02 -11.34
CA GLU A 62 -6.17 -1.45 -11.30
C GLU A 62 -7.08 -2.26 -10.37
N ILE A 63 -7.28 -1.73 -9.16
CA ILE A 63 -8.07 -2.34 -8.08
C ILE A 63 -9.40 -1.60 -7.95
N ASP A 64 -10.51 -2.34 -7.99
CA ASP A 64 -11.85 -1.78 -7.82
C ASP A 64 -12.18 -1.45 -6.36
N ILE A 65 -13.25 -0.67 -6.16
CA ILE A 65 -13.64 -0.17 -4.84
C ILE A 65 -14.03 -1.28 -3.85
N GLU A 66 -14.59 -2.40 -4.30
CA GLU A 66 -14.98 -3.49 -3.42
C GLU A 66 -13.74 -4.25 -2.94
N THR A 67 -12.76 -4.47 -3.81
CA THR A 67 -11.48 -5.03 -3.43
C THR A 67 -10.72 -4.11 -2.46
N TRP A 68 -10.75 -2.79 -2.67
CA TRP A 68 -10.18 -1.82 -1.74
C TRP A 68 -10.77 -1.90 -0.33
N LYS A 69 -12.10 -2.07 -0.21
CA LYS A 69 -12.75 -2.26 1.10
C LYS A 69 -12.21 -3.49 1.82
N LEU A 70 -11.93 -4.59 1.10
CA LEU A 70 -11.33 -5.79 1.68
C LEU A 70 -9.89 -5.55 2.16
N ILE A 71 -9.08 -4.82 1.37
CA ILE A 71 -7.72 -4.44 1.75
C ILE A 71 -7.76 -3.60 3.03
N ILE A 72 -8.60 -2.58 3.08
CA ILE A 72 -8.76 -1.72 4.27
C ILE A 72 -9.15 -2.55 5.50
N TRP A 73 -10.08 -3.49 5.34
CA TRP A 73 -10.49 -4.37 6.44
C TRP A 73 -9.34 -5.24 6.98
N GLU A 74 -8.49 -5.80 6.11
CA GLU A 74 -7.31 -6.56 6.52
C GLU A 74 -6.26 -5.68 7.21
N LEU A 75 -6.06 -4.45 6.73
CA LEU A 75 -5.15 -3.48 7.36
C LEU A 75 -5.64 -3.04 8.75
N GLU A 76 -6.94 -2.83 8.94
CA GLU A 76 -7.51 -2.53 10.27
C GLU A 76 -7.37 -3.71 11.23
N LYS A 77 -7.55 -4.94 10.75
CA LYS A 77 -7.27 -6.14 11.56
C LYS A 77 -5.81 -6.23 11.97
N MET A 78 -4.89 -5.95 11.04
CA MET A 78 -3.46 -5.92 11.33
C MET A 78 -3.15 -4.86 12.39
N LYS A 79 -3.69 -3.64 12.23
CA LYS A 79 -3.53 -2.55 13.20
C LYS A 79 -4.05 -2.94 14.59
N GLN A 80 -5.24 -3.55 14.67
CA GLN A 80 -5.79 -4.03 15.94
C GLN A 80 -4.89 -5.08 16.57
N TYR A 81 -4.48 -6.10 15.80
CA TYR A 81 -3.59 -7.16 16.27
C TYR A 81 -2.28 -6.61 16.84
N LEU A 82 -1.62 -5.68 16.14
CA LEU A 82 -0.38 -5.07 16.59
C LEU A 82 -0.57 -4.16 17.82
N SER A 83 -1.73 -3.52 17.94
CA SER A 83 -2.07 -2.67 19.08
C SER A 83 -2.34 -3.49 20.36
N ASP A 84 -2.77 -4.74 20.21
CA ASP A 84 -3.11 -5.65 21.30
C ASP A 84 -1.88 -6.38 21.91
N ASN A 85 -0.67 -5.87 21.65
CA ASN A 85 0.61 -6.42 22.11
C ASN A 85 0.72 -7.94 21.86
N PRO A 86 0.71 -8.35 20.58
CA PRO A 86 0.66 -9.76 20.23
C PRO A 86 1.92 -10.47 20.69
N ASN A 87 1.79 -11.72 21.15
CA ASN A 87 2.94 -12.48 21.64
C ASN A 87 3.92 -12.76 20.48
N PRO A 88 5.16 -12.25 20.50
CA PRO A 88 6.12 -12.46 19.42
C PRO A 88 6.59 -13.92 19.30
N HIS A 89 6.23 -14.78 20.27
CA HIS A 89 6.55 -16.19 20.31
C HIS A 89 5.35 -17.12 20.08
N SER A 90 4.17 -16.59 19.72
CA SER A 90 3.02 -17.43 19.33
C SER A 90 3.18 -17.89 17.88
N LEU A 91 4.01 -18.92 17.68
CA LEU A 91 4.04 -19.74 16.48
C LEU A 91 3.95 -21.21 16.90
#